data_AF-A0A223E482-F1
#
_entry.id   AF-A0A223E482-F1
#
_cell.length_a   1.000
_cell.length_b   1.000
_cell.length_c   1.000
_cell.angle_alpha   90.00
_cell.angle_beta   90.00
_cell.angle_gamma   90.00
#
_symmetry.space_group_name_H-M   'P 1'
#
loop_
_entity.id
_entity.type
_entity.pdbx_description
1 polymer ?
#
loop_
_entity_poly.entity_id
_entity_poly.type
_entity_poly.pdbx_seq_one_letter_code
_entity_poly.pdbx_strand_id
1 'polypeptide(L)'
;MAFIIYVIGIIMGTFFSDVLPVERQEPNVGRTIFDYFIHNVLADVFISFTIFTFGIFTAALLLVNDFLVGVSIMHSLQHGNDLIYIVTALVPHGIFEIPAMIIAGSIGFKLIDAVIAKMRGESNSVFLKDIFTFFFLMIILTFIAAVVEAKITPYLMAQFS
;
A
#
# COMPACT_ATOMS: atom_id res chain seq x y z
N MET A 1 7.10 13.00 -2.75
CA MET A 1 5.94 13.28 -1.88
C MET A 1 5.37 11.99 -1.28
N ALA A 2 4.88 11.04 -2.09
CA ALA A 2 4.30 9.78 -1.58
C ALA A 2 5.20 9.01 -0.60
N PHE A 3 6.49 8.84 -0.94
CA PHE A 3 7.47 8.18 -0.06
C PHE A 3 7.63 8.89 1.31
N ILE A 4 7.53 10.21 1.37
CA ILE A 4 7.64 10.96 2.63
C ILE A 4 6.39 10.72 3.48
N ILE A 5 5.20 10.76 2.86
CA ILE A 5 3.92 10.46 3.53
C ILE A 5 3.95 9.04 4.10
N TYR A 6 4.49 8.09 3.32
CA TYR A 6 4.67 6.70 3.74
C TYR A 6 5.51 6.57 5.01
N VAL A 7 6.70 7.17 5.01
CA VAL A 7 7.59 7.14 6.18
C VAL A 7 6.93 7.82 7.40
N ILE A 8 6.24 8.94 7.20
CA ILE A 8 5.53 9.64 8.29
C ILE A 8 4.42 8.77 8.87
N GLY A 9 3.65 8.09 8.02
CA GLY A 9 2.57 7.19 8.46
C GLY A 9 3.09 6.08 9.37
N ILE A 10 4.13 5.35 8.94
CA ILE A 10 4.75 4.28 9.76
C ILE A 10 5.22 4.84 11.10
N ILE A 11 5.97 5.95 11.09
CA ILE A 11 6.50 6.55 12.31
C ILE A 11 5.34 6.91 13.25
N MET A 12 4.31 7.61 12.75
CA MET A 12 3.13 7.93 13.55
C MET A 12 2.48 6.67 14.11
N GLY A 13 2.30 5.62 13.31
CA GLY A 13 1.76 4.33 13.76
C GLY A 13 2.51 3.75 14.95
N THR A 14 3.85 3.84 14.95
CA THR A 14 4.67 3.37 16.08
C THR A 14 4.49 4.19 17.37
N PHE A 15 4.24 5.50 17.27
CA PHE A 15 4.05 6.38 18.44
C PHE A 15 2.63 6.31 19.03
N PHE A 16 1.63 6.02 18.19
CA PHE A 16 0.22 5.98 18.57
C PHE A 16 -0.32 4.55 18.68
N SER A 17 0.54 3.55 18.72
CA SER A 17 0.16 2.13 18.83
C SER A 17 -0.73 1.83 20.03
N ASP A 18 -0.54 2.56 21.13
CA ASP A 18 -1.25 2.33 22.38
C ASP A 18 -2.64 2.99 22.41
N VAL A 19 -2.94 3.87 21.44
CA VAL A 19 -4.22 4.59 21.34
C VAL A 19 -5.28 3.76 20.63
N LEU A 20 -4.87 2.89 19.71
CA LEU A 20 -5.77 2.03 18.96
C LEU A 20 -5.64 0.60 19.46
N PRO A 21 -6.73 -0.02 19.96
CA PRO A 21 -6.74 -1.45 20.16
C PRO A 21 -6.73 -2.09 18.77
N VAL A 22 -5.53 -2.36 18.24
CA VAL A 22 -5.41 -3.21 17.06
C VAL A 22 -5.71 -4.61 17.54
N GLU A 23 -6.92 -5.08 17.22
CA GLU A 23 -7.25 -6.49 17.35
C GLU A 23 -6.12 -7.28 16.70
N ARG A 24 -5.61 -8.28 17.42
CA ARG A 24 -4.68 -9.26 16.85
C ARG A 24 -5.25 -9.64 15.50
N GLN A 25 -4.49 -9.42 14.42
CA GLN A 25 -4.82 -10.09 13.17
C GLN A 25 -4.78 -11.58 13.52
N GLU A 26 -5.96 -12.18 13.63
CA GLU A 26 -6.12 -13.63 13.67
C GLU A 26 -5.21 -14.15 12.56
N PRO A 27 -4.34 -15.16 12.83
CA PRO A 27 -3.55 -15.75 11.78
C PRO A 27 -4.50 -16.05 10.63
N ASN A 28 -4.22 -15.49 9.45
CA ASN A 28 -5.12 -15.50 8.31
C ASN A 28 -5.22 -16.92 7.72
N VAL A 29 -5.74 -17.87 8.50
CA VAL A 29 -5.91 -19.26 8.14
C VAL A 29 -7.05 -19.31 7.13
N GLY A 30 -6.69 -19.37 5.84
CA GLY A 30 -7.63 -19.54 4.75
C GLY A 30 -7.85 -18.35 3.82
N ARG A 31 -7.18 -17.20 4.03
CA ARG A 31 -7.18 -16.15 2.99
C ARG A 31 -6.47 -16.64 1.74
N THR A 32 -7.13 -16.46 0.60
CA THR A 32 -6.63 -16.86 -0.71
C THR A 32 -5.81 -15.73 -1.33
N ILE A 33 -5.02 -16.06 -2.37
CA ILE A 33 -4.32 -15.06 -3.19
C ILE A 33 -5.31 -13.99 -3.70
N PHE A 34 -6.54 -14.40 -4.03
CA PHE A 34 -7.56 -13.49 -4.54
C PHE A 34 -8.02 -12.48 -3.47
N ASP A 35 -8.11 -12.88 -2.21
CA ASP A 35 -8.52 -12.00 -1.12
C ASP A 35 -7.49 -10.88 -0.90
N TYR A 36 -6.20 -11.24 -0.83
CA TYR A 36 -5.10 -10.28 -0.73
C TYR A 36 -5.03 -9.38 -1.96
N PHE A 37 -5.18 -9.96 -3.15
CA PHE A 37 -5.15 -9.20 -4.40
C PHE A 37 -6.27 -8.16 -4.46
N ILE A 38 -7.51 -8.54 -4.15
CA ILE A 38 -8.65 -7.61 -4.17
C ILE A 38 -8.50 -6.54 -3.08
N HIS A 39 -8.02 -6.90 -1.88
CA HIS A 39 -7.78 -5.94 -0.82
C HIS A 39 -6.80 -4.85 -1.27
N ASN A 40 -5.65 -5.26 -1.82
CA ASN A 40 -4.60 -4.34 -2.21
C ASN A 40 -4.94 -3.56 -3.49
N VAL A 41 -5.57 -4.21 -4.49
CA VAL A 41 -6.03 -3.51 -5.70
C VAL A 41 -7.08 -2.47 -5.37
N LEU A 42 -8.02 -2.77 -4.46
CA LEU A 42 -9.01 -1.78 -4.04
C LEU A 42 -8.34 -0.59 -3.35
N ALA A 43 -7.38 -0.84 -2.45
CA ALA A 43 -6.59 0.21 -1.81
C ALA A 43 -5.88 1.08 -2.86
N ASP A 44 -5.17 0.46 -3.82
CA ASP A 44 -4.47 1.15 -4.90
C ASP A 44 -5.42 1.96 -5.80
N VAL A 45 -6.59 1.43 -6.12
CA VAL A 45 -7.61 2.12 -6.90
C VAL A 45 -8.13 3.35 -6.15
N PHE A 46 -8.42 3.23 -4.85
CA PHE A 46 -8.82 4.37 -4.02
C PHE A 46 -7.72 5.43 -3.91
N ILE A 47 -6.46 5.01 -3.74
CA ILE A 47 -5.29 5.88 -3.76
C ILE A 47 -5.19 6.64 -5.10
N SER A 48 -5.51 5.98 -6.21
CA SER A 48 -5.47 6.55 -7.57
C SER A 48 -6.56 7.61 -7.84
N PHE A 49 -7.63 7.68 -7.03
CA PHE A 49 -8.72 8.67 -7.17
C PHE A 49 -8.37 10.06 -6.63
N THR A 50 -7.15 10.53 -6.89
CA THR A 50 -6.59 11.78 -6.39
C THR A 50 -7.26 13.04 -6.95
N ILE A 51 -7.94 12.93 -8.10
CA ILE A 51 -8.57 14.05 -8.84
C ILE A 51 -9.54 14.83 -7.95
N PHE A 52 -10.40 14.14 -7.20
CA PHE A 52 -11.54 14.79 -6.53
C PHE A 52 -11.13 15.65 -5.34
N THR A 53 -9.91 15.45 -4.82
CA THR A 53 -9.48 16.04 -3.55
C THR A 53 -8.12 16.74 -3.64
N PHE A 54 -7.61 17.00 -4.84
CA PHE A 54 -6.29 17.64 -5.04
C PHE A 54 -5.14 16.96 -4.27
N GLY A 55 -5.09 15.63 -4.20
CA GLY A 55 -4.04 14.96 -3.43
C GLY A 55 -4.37 14.64 -1.98
N ILE A 56 -5.33 15.34 -1.36
CA ILE A 56 -5.59 15.23 0.09
C ILE A 56 -6.10 13.84 0.47
N PHE A 57 -7.07 13.30 -0.27
CA PHE A 57 -7.62 11.96 -0.01
C PHE A 57 -6.58 10.87 -0.22
N THR A 58 -5.81 10.93 -1.30
CA THR A 58 -4.69 10.02 -1.56
C THR A 58 -3.63 10.09 -0.46
N ALA A 59 -3.27 11.30 -0.03
CA ALA A 59 -2.33 11.49 1.07
C ALA A 59 -2.87 10.88 2.38
N ALA A 60 -4.15 11.09 2.69
CA ALA A 60 -4.79 10.50 3.87
C ALA A 60 -4.84 8.97 3.81
N LEU A 61 -5.18 8.39 2.66
CA LEU A 61 -5.24 6.93 2.49
C LEU A 61 -3.87 6.26 2.61
N LEU A 62 -2.83 6.85 2.00
CA LEU A 62 -1.44 6.40 2.21
C LEU A 62 -1.11 6.47 3.70
N LEU A 63 -1.30 7.64 4.32
CA LEU A 63 -0.97 7.86 5.72
C LEU A 63 -1.69 6.86 6.65
N VAL A 64 -2.97 6.57 6.41
CA VAL A 64 -3.72 5.57 7.19
C VAL A 64 -3.20 4.15 6.97
N ASN A 65 -2.94 3.74 5.73
CA ASN A 65 -2.43 2.41 5.42
C ASN A 65 -1.07 2.19 6.11
N ASP A 66 -0.18 3.16 5.96
CA ASP A 66 1.19 3.12 6.49
C ASP A 66 1.21 3.25 8.02
N PHE A 67 0.26 4.00 8.57
CA PHE A 67 0.02 4.07 10.00
C PHE A 67 -0.37 2.71 10.58
N LEU A 68 -1.26 1.95 9.92
CA LEU A 68 -1.63 0.60 10.37
C LEU A 68 -0.45 -0.37 10.33
N VAL A 69 0.45 -0.24 9.36
CA VAL A 69 1.72 -0.99 9.33
C VAL A 69 2.58 -0.64 10.55
N GLY A 70 2.74 0.65 10.86
CA GLY A 70 3.48 1.12 12.03
C GLY A 70 2.92 0.58 13.35
N VAL A 71 1.59 0.57 13.51
CA VAL A 71 0.96 -0.02 14.70
C VAL A 71 1.20 -1.53 14.75
N SER A 72 1.11 -2.23 13.62
CA SER A 72 1.32 -3.68 13.54
C SER A 72 2.74 -4.10 13.93
N ILE A 73 3.74 -3.28 13.58
CA ILE A 73 5.14 -3.45 13.99
C ILE A 73 5.25 -3.36 15.52
N MET A 74 4.75 -2.27 16.11
CA MET A 74 4.88 -2.03 17.55
C MET A 74 4.11 -3.09 18.36
N HIS A 75 2.91 -3.44 17.92
CA HIS A 75 2.11 -4.48 18.56
C HIS A 75 2.81 -5.85 18.50
N SER A 76 3.48 -6.18 17.39
CA SER A 76 4.29 -7.40 17.29
C SER A 76 5.45 -7.42 18.27
N LEU A 77 6.18 -6.29 18.42
CA LEU A 77 7.25 -6.15 19.40
C LEU A 77 6.74 -6.29 20.85
N GLN A 78 5.60 -5.67 21.17
CA GLN A 78 4.98 -5.75 22.49
C GLN A 78 4.56 -7.18 22.86
N HIS A 79 4.27 -8.03 21.86
CA HIS A 79 3.92 -9.45 22.05
C HIS A 79 5.14 -10.39 22.09
N GLY A 80 6.36 -9.85 22.09
CA GLY A 80 7.60 -10.63 22.21
C GLY A 80 8.12 -11.23 20.90
N ASN A 81 7.54 -10.85 19.75
CA ASN A 81 8.12 -11.22 18.46
C ASN A 81 9.42 -10.44 18.22
N ASP A 82 10.43 -11.12 17.70
CA ASP A 82 11.70 -10.48 17.38
C ASP A 82 11.63 -9.67 16.07
N LEU A 83 12.68 -8.90 15.81
CA LEU A 83 12.75 -8.05 14.62
C LEU A 83 12.77 -8.89 13.33
N ILE A 84 13.32 -10.10 13.38
CA ILE A 84 13.45 -10.99 12.21
C ILE A 84 12.06 -11.51 11.80
N TYR A 85 11.23 -11.90 12.77
CA TYR A 85 9.83 -12.27 12.56
C TYR A 85 9.06 -11.13 11.90
N ILE A 86 9.20 -9.89 12.40
CA ILE A 86 8.49 -8.72 11.87
C ILE A 86 8.94 -8.40 10.44
N VAL A 87 10.26 -8.41 10.19
CA VAL A 87 10.83 -8.21 8.86
C VAL A 87 10.35 -9.29 7.89
N THR A 88 10.31 -10.56 8.33
CA THR A 88 9.82 -11.67 7.53
C THR A 88 8.33 -11.55 7.24
N ALA A 89 7.55 -11.04 8.19
CA ALA A 89 6.12 -10.80 7.99
C ALA A 89 5.88 -9.72 6.92
N LEU A 90 6.64 -8.62 6.94
CA LEU A 90 6.37 -7.42 6.14
C LEU A 90 7.11 -7.35 4.81
N VAL A 91 8.43 -7.60 4.82
CA VAL A 91 9.30 -7.28 3.69
C VAL A 91 8.99 -8.10 2.43
N PRO A 92 8.74 -9.43 2.48
CA PRO A 92 8.56 -10.22 1.26
C PRO A 92 7.49 -9.68 0.33
N HIS A 93 6.32 -9.30 0.85
CA HIS A 93 5.23 -8.74 0.05
C HIS A 93 5.35 -7.22 -0.10
N GLY A 94 5.82 -6.52 0.93
CA GLY A 94 5.98 -5.06 0.96
C GLY A 94 6.89 -4.50 -0.14
N ILE A 95 7.91 -5.26 -0.59
CA ILE A 95 8.75 -4.83 -1.73
C ILE A 95 7.99 -4.68 -3.04
N PHE A 96 6.80 -5.29 -3.18
CA PHE A 96 5.93 -5.18 -4.35
C PHE A 96 4.76 -4.23 -4.12
N GLU A 97 4.18 -4.27 -2.92
CA GLU A 97 3.04 -3.42 -2.55
C GLU A 97 3.42 -1.93 -2.49
N ILE A 98 4.57 -1.60 -1.89
CA ILE A 98 5.00 -0.19 -1.75
C ILE A 98 5.18 0.47 -3.12
N PRO A 99 5.91 -0.14 -4.10
CA PRO A 99 5.95 0.39 -5.45
C PRO A 99 4.57 0.50 -6.13
N ALA A 100 3.68 -0.48 -5.93
CA ALA A 100 2.33 -0.44 -6.50
C ALA A 100 1.53 0.78 -5.98
N MET A 101 1.54 1.03 -4.67
CA MET A 101 0.89 2.19 -4.05
C MET A 101 1.49 3.53 -4.51
N ILE A 102 2.81 3.61 -4.68
CA ILE A 102 3.47 4.81 -5.22
C ILE A 102 3.04 5.07 -6.67
N ILE A 103 2.93 4.02 -7.49
CA ILE A 103 2.44 4.12 -8.87
C ILE A 103 0.97 4.54 -8.88
N ALA A 104 0.14 3.94 -8.04
CA ALA A 104 -1.27 4.30 -7.86
C ALA A 104 -1.44 5.79 -7.54
N GLY A 105 -0.69 6.30 -6.56
CA GLY A 105 -0.69 7.74 -6.24
C GLY A 105 -0.25 8.61 -7.42
N SER A 106 0.72 8.13 -8.21
CA SER A 106 1.21 8.84 -9.40
C SER A 106 0.17 8.91 -10.53
N ILE A 107 -0.66 7.88 -10.71
CA ILE A 107 -1.78 7.87 -11.68
C ILE A 107 -2.74 9.02 -11.38
N GLY A 108 -3.08 9.21 -10.10
CA GLY A 108 -4.02 10.24 -9.72
C GLY A 108 -3.49 11.68 -9.86
N PHE A 109 -2.19 11.92 -9.61
CA PHE A 109 -1.57 13.21 -9.93
C PHE A 109 -1.53 13.48 -11.44
N LYS A 110 -1.18 12.47 -12.24
CA LYS A 110 -1.23 12.55 -13.70
C LYS A 110 -2.63 12.96 -14.16
N LEU A 111 -3.69 12.38 -13.59
CA LEU A 111 -5.06 12.76 -13.91
C LEU A 111 -5.39 14.25 -13.62
N ILE A 112 -4.82 14.83 -12.56
CA ILE A 112 -4.92 16.27 -12.30
C ILE A 112 -4.25 17.08 -13.41
N ASP A 113 -3.03 16.71 -13.81
CA ASP A 113 -2.30 17.38 -14.89
C ASP A 113 -3.08 17.37 -16.20
N ALA A 114 -3.76 16.26 -16.52
CA ALA A 114 -4.60 16.17 -17.71
C ALA A 114 -5.84 17.05 -17.65
N VAL A 115 -6.48 17.16 -16.48
CA VAL A 115 -7.60 18.10 -16.28
C VAL A 115 -7.12 19.54 -16.52
N ILE A 116 -5.96 19.92 -15.97
CA ILE A 116 -5.37 21.26 -16.15
C ILE A 116 -5.01 21.51 -17.62
N ALA A 117 -4.34 20.56 -18.29
CA ALA A 117 -3.97 20.68 -19.69
C ALA A 117 -5.20 20.84 -20.60
N LYS A 118 -6.26 20.06 -20.34
CA LYS A 118 -7.54 20.16 -21.05
C LYS A 118 -8.21 21.52 -20.82
N MET A 119 -8.17 22.06 -19.59
CA MET A 119 -8.66 23.41 -19.29
C MET A 119 -7.87 24.51 -20.02
N ARG A 120 -6.59 24.26 -20.34
CA ARG A 120 -5.73 25.16 -21.13
C ARG A 120 -5.86 24.98 -22.65
N GLY A 121 -6.67 24.02 -23.11
CA GLY A 121 -6.83 23.72 -24.54
C GLY A 121 -5.69 22.91 -25.15
N GLU A 122 -4.81 22.33 -24.33
CA GLU A 122 -3.70 21.50 -24.79
C GLU A 122 -4.19 20.06 -25.07
N SER A 123 -3.85 19.51 -26.23
CA SER A 123 -4.13 18.10 -26.56
C SER A 123 -2.95 17.23 -26.13
N ASN A 124 -3.16 16.38 -25.12
CA ASN A 124 -2.11 15.52 -24.58
C ASN A 124 -2.41 14.04 -24.82
N SER A 125 -2.16 13.55 -26.05
CA SER A 125 -2.44 12.15 -26.44
C SER A 125 -1.51 11.13 -25.77
N VAL A 126 -0.34 11.56 -25.27
CA VAL A 126 0.64 10.70 -24.56
C VAL A 126 0.12 10.28 -23.18
N PHE A 127 -0.81 11.07 -22.63
CA PHE A 127 -1.34 10.93 -21.27
C PHE A 127 -2.03 9.60 -20.98
N LEU A 128 -2.93 9.15 -21.87
CA LEU A 128 -3.69 7.92 -21.70
C LEU A 128 -2.75 6.70 -21.68
N LYS A 129 -1.72 6.71 -22.52
CA LYS A 129 -0.74 5.62 -22.60
C LYS A 129 0.04 5.47 -21.29
N ASP A 130 0.43 6.58 -20.67
CA ASP A 130 1.11 6.58 -19.37
C ASP A 130 0.22 6.02 -18.26
N ILE A 131 -1.05 6.45 -18.18
CA ILE A 131 -1.99 5.90 -17.19
C ILE A 131 -2.15 4.40 -17.39
N PHE A 132 -2.40 3.95 -18.62
CA PHE A 132 -2.57 2.51 -18.89
C PHE A 132 -1.33 1.72 -18.50
N THR A 133 -0.14 2.25 -18.78
CA THR A 133 1.14 1.61 -18.41
C THR A 133 1.28 1.53 -16.90
N PHE A 134 0.98 2.61 -16.18
CA PHE A 134 1.08 2.67 -14.72
C PHE A 134 0.05 1.77 -14.06
N PHE A 135 -1.19 1.81 -14.54
CA PHE A 135 -2.26 0.95 -14.04
C PHE A 135 -1.93 -0.53 -14.25
N PHE A 136 -1.42 -0.91 -15.42
CA PHE A 136 -1.01 -2.27 -15.69
C PHE A 136 0.16 -2.72 -14.80
N LEU A 137 1.16 -1.86 -14.61
CA LEU A 137 2.30 -2.14 -13.73
C LEU A 137 1.87 -2.29 -12.27
N MET A 138 0.97 -1.41 -11.80
CA MET A 138 0.34 -1.49 -10.49
C MET A 138 -0.33 -2.86 -10.30
N ILE A 139 -1.24 -3.26 -11.20
CA ILE A 139 -1.91 -4.57 -11.14
C ILE A 139 -0.93 -5.75 -11.06
N ILE A 140 0.14 -5.72 -11.85
CA ILE A 140 1.17 -6.78 -11.83
C ILE A 140 1.85 -6.85 -10.46
N LEU A 141 2.30 -5.71 -9.94
CA LEU A 141 3.00 -5.65 -8.66
C LEU A 141 2.09 -6.09 -7.52
N THR A 142 0.85 -5.62 -7.50
CA THR A 142 -0.15 -6.00 -6.50
C THR A 142 -0.47 -7.50 -6.56
N PHE A 143 -0.51 -8.09 -7.76
CA PHE A 143 -0.69 -9.54 -7.90
C PHE A 143 0.51 -10.33 -7.35
N ILE A 144 1.74 -9.89 -7.64
CA ILE A 144 2.95 -10.52 -7.08
C ILE A 144 2.93 -10.40 -5.56
N ALA A 145 2.61 -9.24 -5.00
CA ALA A 145 2.49 -9.02 -3.56
C ALA A 145 1.52 -10.03 -2.94
N ALA A 146 0.32 -10.19 -3.51
CA ALA A 146 -0.69 -11.12 -3.03
C ALA A 146 -0.25 -12.60 -3.08
N VAL A 147 0.49 -13.01 -4.11
CA VAL A 147 1.07 -14.36 -4.19
C VAL A 147 2.11 -14.57 -3.09
N VAL A 148 2.99 -13.58 -2.89
CA VAL A 148 4.02 -13.62 -1.87
C VAL A 148 3.39 -13.68 -0.47
N GLU A 149 2.38 -12.84 -0.21
CA GLU A 149 1.69 -12.76 1.07
C GLU A 149 0.88 -14.02 1.39
N ALA A 150 0.22 -14.63 0.40
CA ALA A 150 -0.59 -15.82 0.62
C ALA A 150 0.21 -17.12 0.71
N LYS A 151 1.42 -17.16 0.14
CA LYS A 151 2.21 -18.40 0.02
C LYS A 151 3.57 -18.34 0.67
N ILE A 152 4.35 -17.30 0.38
CA ILE A 152 5.75 -17.22 0.79
C ILE A 152 5.84 -16.70 2.23
N THR A 153 5.12 -15.64 2.57
CA THR A 153 5.15 -15.07 3.93
C THR A 153 4.80 -16.13 4.98
N PRO A 154 3.68 -16.88 4.89
CA PRO A 154 3.35 -17.92 5.87
C PRO A 154 4.39 -19.05 5.91
N TYR A 155 4.94 -19.44 4.75
CA TYR A 155 5.97 -20.46 4.67
C TYR A 155 7.28 -20.06 5.38
N LEU A 156 7.71 -18.81 5.21
CA LEU A 156 8.90 -18.27 5.88
C LEU A 156 8.64 -18.13 7.38
N MET A 157 7.47 -17.64 7.76
CA MET A 157 7.07 -17.44 9.15
C MET A 157 7.01 -18.74 9.94
N ALA A 158 6.63 -19.85 9.30
CA ALA A 158 6.63 -21.18 9.90
C ALA A 158 8.04 -21.72 10.24
N GLN A 159 9.12 -21.05 9.83
CA GLN A 159 10.49 -21.41 10.23
C GLN A 159 10.92 -20.74 11.54
N PHE A 160 10.16 -19.76 12.02
CA PHE A 160 10.44 -18.98 13.24
C PHE A 160 9.59 -19.42 14.44
N SER A 161 8.75 -20.44 14.26
CA SER A 161 7.90 -21.07 15.29
C SER A 161 8.60 -22.20 16.03
#